data_AF-A0AAW6VNI0-F1
#
_entry.id   AF-A0AAW6VNI0-F1
#
_cell.length_a   1.000
_cell.length_b   1.000
_cell.length_c   1.000
_cell.angle_alpha   90.00
_cell.angle_beta   90.00
_cell.angle_gamma   90.00
#
_symmetry.space_group_name_H-M   'P 1'
#
loop_
_entity.id
_entity.type
_entity.pdbx_description
1 polymer ?
#
loop_
_entity_poly.entity_id
_entity_poly.type
_entity_poly.pdbx_seq_one_letter_code
_entity_poly.pdbx_strand_id
1 'polypeptide(L)'
;MLQTKIVNRLQFITQNALAYFSYPSITTKRFIHSLGTMHLSSFMFKNALLNADKKTKNNFLSISKKAILKIIQEENLNINIEELEYFDNKALYQFTIPTKSKSQRATYTLLLQTIRIVALLHDVGHLPFSHQVEYALKKVYDKIKIKEEKQEILLQKELVFKENYEEITKNCKDVLHEAIGENLLELLFDYELDELVFKTQEKDYLKLIKKLSLLILEEITYEDFDFKVLHEFINSTVDADRLDYINRDMLASGYITGPNDHIRITKQAVLVQKEDKFYLSFFDMSLIDIEHMLEMRFNLYKKVIFNHGIAKTDSLLENVVQYLATKYFEDEKDEEKLSNSISMLWNFKNQNKQKELDTISMLDENWLISLFKNRYFDIKSKETLTKEDMKYLYCFEEVLFGKQRFRSPWKNLNEFYKVLDFSTVERYKFRESFGYITQNRLNKLQSALDDFIKKYEDEDLFFAYQIVSFSLGISKDFYLYDGDELINIDEISTLRKRLKHSMRNTVPFYIYSNKKILSAKMKMDLKLMLFNIFED
;
A
#
# COMPACT_ATOMS: atom_id res chain seq x y z
N MET A 1 4.99 19.40 11.12
CA MET A 1 4.72 18.17 10.31
C MET A 1 5.55 16.98 10.75
N LEU A 2 6.88 16.89 10.55
CA LEU A 2 7.61 15.64 10.86
C LEU A 2 7.55 15.19 12.34
N GLN A 3 7.33 16.13 13.26
CA GLN A 3 7.21 15.87 14.70
C GLN A 3 5.77 15.60 15.16
N THR A 4 4.79 15.64 14.26
CA THR A 4 3.39 15.36 14.61
C THR A 4 3.22 13.88 14.90
N LYS A 5 2.37 13.53 15.86
CA LYS A 5 2.04 12.15 16.26
C LYS A 5 1.62 11.31 15.07
N ILE A 6 0.77 11.87 14.19
CA ILE A 6 0.25 11.18 13.00
C ILE A 6 1.37 10.74 12.05
N VAL A 7 2.37 11.59 11.80
CA VAL A 7 3.49 11.28 10.89
C VAL A 7 4.57 10.49 11.62
N ASN A 8 4.87 10.83 12.88
CA ASN A 8 5.93 10.21 13.66
C ASN A 8 5.67 8.73 13.94
N ARG A 9 4.39 8.30 14.03
CA ARG A 9 4.05 6.88 14.20
C ARG A 9 4.61 6.00 13.08
N LEU A 10 4.80 6.54 11.87
CA LEU A 10 5.35 5.80 10.73
C LEU A 10 6.80 5.33 10.97
N GLN A 11 7.49 5.83 11.99
CA GLN A 11 8.80 5.31 12.42
C GLN A 11 8.69 3.91 13.01
N PHE A 12 7.51 3.53 13.49
CA PHE A 12 7.22 2.26 14.15
C PHE A 12 6.37 1.33 13.27
N ILE A 13 6.21 1.66 11.98
CA ILE A 13 5.53 0.83 10.98
C ILE A 13 6.54 0.45 9.91
N THR A 14 6.78 -0.85 9.73
CA THR A 14 7.65 -1.36 8.67
C THR A 14 7.00 -1.23 7.29
N GLN A 15 7.84 -1.06 6.28
CA GLN A 15 7.40 -1.10 4.87
C GLN A 15 6.96 -2.52 4.47
N ASN A 16 7.74 -3.52 4.87
CA ASN A 16 7.60 -4.92 4.43
C ASN A 16 7.31 -5.87 5.59
N ALA A 17 6.39 -5.52 6.49
CA ALA A 17 5.91 -6.35 7.60
C ALA A 17 7.00 -7.25 8.25
N LEU A 18 6.84 -8.57 8.16
CA LEU A 18 7.73 -9.57 8.77
C LEU A 18 8.84 -10.07 7.83
N ALA A 19 9.09 -9.37 6.72
CA ALA A 19 10.09 -9.74 5.72
C ALA A 19 11.50 -9.94 6.32
N TYR A 20 11.80 -9.27 7.43
CA TYR A 20 13.08 -9.40 8.15
C TYR A 20 13.39 -10.83 8.61
N PHE A 21 12.41 -11.73 8.75
CA PHE A 21 12.70 -13.15 9.02
C PHE A 21 13.32 -13.88 7.83
N SER A 22 13.02 -13.44 6.59
CA SER A 22 13.63 -13.99 5.38
C SER A 22 14.85 -13.20 4.93
N TYR A 23 14.82 -11.88 5.09
CA TYR A 23 15.89 -10.95 4.72
C TYR A 23 16.15 -10.00 5.89
N PRO A 24 17.07 -10.33 6.82
CA PRO A 24 17.27 -9.58 8.07
C PRO A 24 17.52 -8.08 7.94
N SER A 25 17.99 -7.62 6.78
CA SER A 25 18.25 -6.21 6.49
C SER A 25 17.00 -5.43 6.03
N ILE A 26 15.88 -6.08 5.68
CA ILE A 26 14.61 -5.41 5.35
C ILE A 26 13.90 -4.98 6.64
N THR A 27 14.39 -3.91 7.24
CA THR A 27 13.81 -3.31 8.46
C THR A 27 13.39 -1.86 8.25
N THR A 28 13.26 -1.45 6.99
CA THR A 28 12.89 -0.09 6.57
C THR A 28 11.49 0.28 7.07
N LYS A 29 11.33 1.56 7.41
CA LYS A 29 10.11 2.11 8.01
C LYS A 29 9.38 3.01 7.01
N ARG A 30 8.05 3.09 7.12
CA ARG A 30 7.23 3.96 6.25
C ARG A 30 7.64 5.43 6.35
N PHE A 31 8.12 5.87 7.51
CA PHE A 31 8.62 7.25 7.69
C PHE A 31 9.75 7.60 6.72
N ILE A 32 10.77 6.73 6.58
CA ILE A 32 11.90 7.02 5.70
C ILE A 32 11.53 6.91 4.21
N HIS A 33 10.56 6.04 3.91
CA HIS A 33 9.97 5.90 2.59
C HIS A 33 9.20 7.17 2.20
N SER A 34 8.28 7.64 3.05
CA SER A 34 7.55 8.90 2.87
C SER A 34 8.47 10.11 2.65
N LEU A 35 9.59 10.19 3.39
CA LEU A 35 10.60 11.23 3.16
C LEU A 35 11.28 11.12 1.80
N GLY A 36 11.56 9.90 1.35
CA GLY A 36 12.15 9.65 0.03
C GLY A 36 11.19 9.94 -1.11
N THR A 37 9.91 9.55 -0.98
CA THR A 37 8.83 9.90 -1.91
C THR A 37 8.67 11.41 -2.01
N MET A 38 8.63 12.14 -0.88
CA MET A 38 8.63 13.62 -0.87
C MET A 38 9.86 14.21 -1.59
N HIS A 39 11.04 13.61 -1.40
CA HIS A 39 12.26 14.09 -2.02
C HIS A 39 12.23 13.91 -3.54
N LEU A 40 11.86 12.72 -4.03
CA LEU A 40 11.79 12.40 -5.44
C LEU A 40 10.68 13.16 -6.16
N SER A 41 9.51 13.32 -5.54
CA SER A 41 8.40 14.12 -6.10
C SER A 41 8.80 15.58 -6.31
N SER A 42 9.63 16.14 -5.41
CA SER A 42 10.15 17.50 -5.55
C SER A 42 11.05 17.66 -6.77
N PHE A 43 11.96 16.70 -7.01
CA PHE A 43 12.81 16.72 -8.19
C PHE A 43 11.99 16.52 -9.46
N MET A 44 11.07 15.57 -9.45
CA MET A 44 10.24 15.25 -10.59
C MET A 44 9.35 16.43 -10.99
N PHE A 45 8.67 17.07 -10.04
CA PHE A 45 7.85 18.26 -10.30
C PHE A 45 8.68 19.43 -10.84
N LYS A 46 9.83 19.70 -10.23
CA LYS A 46 10.76 20.74 -10.71
C LYS A 46 11.17 20.49 -12.16
N ASN A 47 11.64 19.28 -12.46
CA ASN A 47 12.15 18.95 -13.79
C ASN A 47 11.04 18.91 -14.83
N ALA A 48 9.85 18.41 -14.48
CA ALA A 48 8.68 18.42 -15.37
C ALA A 48 8.37 19.83 -15.89
N LEU A 49 8.39 20.83 -15.01
CA LEU A 49 8.15 22.22 -15.41
C LEU A 49 9.37 22.86 -16.09
N LEU A 50 10.61 22.46 -15.77
CA LEU A 50 11.79 22.96 -16.49
C LEU A 50 11.85 22.48 -17.94
N ASN A 51 11.46 21.23 -18.16
CA ASN A 51 11.49 20.56 -19.46
C ASN A 51 10.27 20.91 -20.34
N ALA A 52 9.17 21.35 -19.73
CA ALA A 52 8.00 21.81 -20.45
C ALA A 52 8.29 23.02 -21.34
N ASP A 53 7.63 23.08 -22.50
CA ASP A 53 7.73 24.26 -23.34
C ASP A 53 7.18 25.51 -22.63
N LYS A 54 7.63 26.68 -23.08
CA LYS A 54 7.31 27.95 -22.41
C LYS A 54 5.81 28.24 -22.41
N LYS A 55 5.05 27.83 -23.42
CA LYS A 55 3.60 28.05 -23.49
C LYS A 55 2.90 27.15 -22.47
N THR A 56 3.19 25.85 -22.48
CA THR A 56 2.62 24.86 -21.55
C THR A 56 2.88 25.24 -20.09
N LYS A 57 4.14 25.50 -19.72
CA LYS A 57 4.48 25.90 -18.34
C LYS A 57 3.71 27.13 -17.88
N ASN A 58 3.64 28.16 -18.73
CA ASN A 58 2.95 29.40 -18.38
C ASN A 58 1.44 29.20 -18.27
N ASN A 59 0.85 28.36 -19.14
CA ASN A 59 -0.56 28.04 -19.10
C ASN A 59 -0.91 27.25 -17.83
N PHE A 60 -0.13 26.21 -17.52
CA PHE A 60 -0.27 25.42 -16.30
C PHE A 60 -0.25 26.27 -15.03
N LEU A 61 0.75 27.16 -14.89
CA LEU A 61 0.85 28.07 -13.74
C LEU A 61 -0.26 29.14 -13.73
N SER A 62 -0.80 29.51 -14.89
CA SER A 62 -1.89 30.48 -14.97
C SER A 62 -3.24 29.88 -14.58
N ILE A 63 -3.54 28.65 -15.04
CA ILE A 63 -4.80 27.96 -14.74
C ILE A 63 -4.81 27.53 -13.27
N SER A 64 -3.74 26.91 -12.78
CA SER A 64 -3.61 26.57 -11.36
C SER A 64 -3.70 27.79 -10.44
N LYS A 65 -3.14 28.94 -10.84
CA LYS A 65 -3.31 30.20 -10.08
C LYS A 65 -4.78 30.60 -9.95
N LYS A 66 -5.59 30.47 -11.00
CA LYS A 66 -7.03 30.80 -10.95
C LYS A 66 -7.74 29.92 -9.94
N ALA A 67 -7.51 28.61 -10.00
CA ALA A 67 -8.05 27.65 -9.04
C ALA A 67 -7.64 28.00 -7.59
N ILE A 68 -6.37 28.31 -7.34
CA ILE A 68 -5.88 28.70 -6.01
C ILE A 68 -6.55 30.00 -5.53
N LEU A 69 -6.67 31.01 -6.38
CA LEU A 69 -7.32 32.28 -6.02
C LEU A 69 -8.80 32.09 -5.68
N LYS A 70 -9.49 31.22 -6.43
CA LYS A 70 -10.87 30.87 -6.15
C LYS A 70 -11.00 30.19 -4.78
N ILE A 71 -10.14 29.22 -4.47
CA ILE A 71 -10.13 28.56 -3.16
C ILE A 71 -9.92 29.58 -2.04
N ILE A 72 -8.95 30.48 -2.18
CA ILE A 72 -8.69 31.56 -1.20
C ILE A 72 -9.94 32.41 -0.97
N GLN A 73 -10.67 32.73 -2.04
CA GLN A 73 -11.90 33.52 -1.96
C GLN A 73 -13.04 32.74 -1.29
N GLU A 74 -13.29 31.49 -1.68
CA GLU A 74 -14.39 30.67 -1.15
C GLU A 74 -14.20 30.29 0.32
N GLU A 75 -12.96 29.98 0.70
CA GLU A 75 -12.58 29.62 2.07
C GLU A 75 -12.34 30.87 2.96
N ASN A 76 -12.52 32.08 2.42
CA ASN A 76 -12.32 33.38 3.09
C ASN A 76 -10.93 33.52 3.76
N LEU A 77 -9.86 33.15 3.04
CA LEU A 77 -8.48 33.14 3.56
C LEU A 77 -7.78 34.49 3.35
N ASN A 78 -7.09 34.99 4.37
CA ASN A 78 -6.35 36.25 4.28
C ASN A 78 -4.91 36.01 3.77
N ILE A 79 -4.78 35.62 2.50
CA ILE A 79 -3.51 35.27 1.86
C ILE A 79 -3.21 36.18 0.67
N ASN A 80 -2.08 36.88 0.73
CA ASN A 80 -1.50 37.53 -0.44
C ASN A 80 -0.53 36.57 -1.15
N ILE A 81 -0.94 36.01 -2.29
CA ILE A 81 -0.10 35.10 -3.09
C ILE A 81 1.22 35.79 -3.51
N GLU A 82 1.26 37.10 -3.67
CA GLU A 82 2.49 37.76 -4.11
C GLU A 82 3.54 37.90 -3.00
N GLU A 83 3.18 37.63 -1.75
CA GLU A 83 4.01 37.78 -0.55
C GLU A 83 3.95 36.52 0.31
N LEU A 84 4.55 35.43 -0.20
CA LEU A 84 4.64 34.15 0.51
C LEU A 84 5.79 34.14 1.54
N GLU A 85 5.73 34.99 2.56
CA GLU A 85 6.74 35.02 3.64
C GLU A 85 6.90 33.65 4.33
N TYR A 86 5.80 32.90 4.48
CA TYR A 86 5.79 31.57 5.11
C TYR A 86 6.64 30.53 4.37
N PHE A 87 6.79 30.68 3.05
CA PHE A 87 7.49 29.72 2.19
C PHE A 87 8.85 30.21 1.69
N ASP A 88 9.28 31.42 2.09
CA ASP A 88 10.59 31.97 1.71
C ASP A 88 11.71 31.33 2.54
N ASN A 89 12.01 30.06 2.23
CA ASN A 89 13.02 29.29 2.92
C ASN A 89 14.17 28.93 1.99
N LYS A 90 15.40 29.22 2.43
CA LYS A 90 16.64 28.85 1.72
C LYS A 90 16.70 27.36 1.36
N ALA A 91 16.02 26.51 2.13
CA ALA A 91 15.93 25.08 1.91
C ALA A 91 15.31 24.68 0.55
N LEU A 92 14.49 25.55 -0.06
CA LEU A 92 13.80 25.26 -1.32
C LEU A 92 14.52 25.82 -2.56
N TYR A 93 15.63 26.55 -2.39
CA TYR A 93 16.32 27.19 -3.52
C TYR A 93 16.71 26.21 -4.62
N GLN A 94 17.13 25.00 -4.26
CA GLN A 94 17.49 23.95 -5.21
C GLN A 94 16.30 23.49 -6.09
N PHE A 95 15.06 23.73 -5.66
CA PHE A 95 13.84 23.36 -6.39
C PHE A 95 13.22 24.54 -7.13
N THR A 96 13.86 25.71 -7.18
CA THR A 96 13.32 26.86 -7.92
C THR A 96 13.43 26.66 -9.43
N ILE A 97 12.52 27.30 -10.16
CA ILE A 97 12.49 27.31 -11.63
C ILE A 97 12.32 28.75 -12.15
N PRO A 98 12.75 29.05 -13.39
CA PRO A 98 12.47 30.33 -14.03
C PRO A 98 10.97 30.50 -14.33
N THR A 99 10.37 31.57 -13.82
CA THR A 99 8.96 31.96 -14.04
C THR A 99 8.85 33.35 -14.67
N LYS A 100 7.70 33.67 -15.29
CA LYS A 100 7.47 34.96 -15.96
C LYS A 100 7.22 36.11 -14.98
N SER A 101 6.70 35.82 -13.78
CA SER A 101 6.31 36.83 -12.79
C SER A 101 6.50 36.34 -11.35
N LYS A 102 6.50 37.29 -10.39
CA LYS A 102 6.48 37.00 -8.95
C LYS A 102 5.28 36.13 -8.58
N SER A 103 4.11 36.43 -9.14
CA SER A 103 2.89 35.66 -8.89
C SER A 103 2.98 34.21 -9.40
N GLN A 104 3.53 33.96 -10.60
CA GLN A 104 3.75 32.57 -11.05
C GLN A 104 4.76 31.82 -10.19
N ARG A 105 5.79 32.53 -9.68
CA ARG A 105 6.77 31.95 -8.75
C ARG A 105 6.07 31.49 -7.47
N ALA A 106 5.18 32.31 -6.94
CA ALA A 106 4.41 31.98 -5.76
C ALA A 106 3.47 30.79 -5.98
N THR A 107 2.73 30.77 -7.11
CA THR A 107 1.91 29.62 -7.48
C THR A 107 2.73 28.34 -7.58
N TYR A 108 3.89 28.37 -8.24
CA TYR A 108 4.80 27.24 -8.31
C TYR A 108 5.25 26.76 -6.92
N THR A 109 5.68 27.69 -6.05
CA THR A 109 6.12 27.36 -4.70
C THR A 109 5.01 26.71 -3.88
N LEU A 110 3.78 27.22 -3.99
CA LEU A 110 2.63 26.64 -3.30
C LEU A 110 2.36 25.20 -3.78
N LEU A 111 2.28 24.99 -5.09
CA LEU A 111 2.09 23.64 -5.65
C LEU A 111 3.22 22.68 -5.27
N LEU A 112 4.48 23.13 -5.32
CA LEU A 112 5.63 22.34 -4.90
C LEU A 112 5.51 21.91 -3.43
N GLN A 113 5.08 22.82 -2.55
CA GLN A 113 4.86 22.49 -1.14
C GLN A 113 3.71 21.52 -0.95
N THR A 114 2.58 21.74 -1.64
CA THR A 114 1.45 20.80 -1.59
C THR A 114 1.87 19.41 -2.06
N ILE A 115 2.54 19.28 -3.21
CA ILE A 115 3.02 17.97 -3.71
C ILE A 115 3.96 17.30 -2.71
N ARG A 116 4.86 18.07 -2.10
CA ARG A 116 5.75 17.54 -1.05
C ARG A 116 4.98 17.00 0.15
N ILE A 117 3.94 17.70 0.56
CA ILE A 117 3.11 17.31 1.70
C ILE A 117 2.27 16.08 1.34
N VAL A 118 1.62 16.06 0.18
CA VAL A 118 0.87 14.88 -0.29
C VAL A 118 1.81 13.67 -0.40
N ALA A 119 3.00 13.86 -0.97
CA ALA A 119 4.01 12.80 -1.06
C ALA A 119 4.55 12.35 0.31
N LEU A 120 4.60 13.24 1.31
CA LEU A 120 4.97 12.88 2.68
C LEU A 120 3.84 12.12 3.41
N LEU A 121 2.58 12.40 3.04
CA LEU A 121 1.40 11.86 3.71
C LEU A 121 0.72 10.71 2.97
N HIS A 122 1.15 10.36 1.76
CA HIS A 122 0.53 9.31 0.93
C HIS A 122 0.36 7.98 1.68
N ASP A 123 1.30 7.72 2.60
CA ASP A 123 1.43 6.47 3.34
C ASP A 123 0.91 6.57 4.78
N VAL A 124 0.38 7.73 5.17
CA VAL A 124 -0.01 8.02 6.55
C VAL A 124 -1.19 7.19 7.03
N GLY A 125 -1.97 6.61 6.12
CA GLY A 125 -3.12 5.77 6.44
C GLY A 125 -2.78 4.31 6.74
N HIS A 126 -1.53 3.87 6.56
CA HIS A 126 -1.16 2.48 6.79
C HIS A 126 -1.28 2.08 8.28
N LEU A 127 -1.87 0.89 8.48
CA LEU A 127 -1.95 0.21 9.75
C LEU A 127 -0.62 -0.52 10.08
N PRO A 128 -0.43 -0.97 11.34
CA PRO A 128 0.70 -1.82 11.71
C PRO A 128 0.79 -3.05 10.81
N PHE A 129 1.99 -3.40 10.34
CA PHE A 129 2.19 -4.44 9.31
C PHE A 129 1.37 -4.25 8.02
N SER A 130 0.89 -3.04 7.75
CA SER A 130 0.39 -2.61 6.44
C SER A 130 -0.69 -3.51 5.82
N HIS A 131 -0.46 -4.01 4.59
CA HIS A 131 -1.44 -4.76 3.82
C HIS A 131 -1.85 -6.07 4.49
N GLN A 132 -0.98 -6.69 5.30
CA GLN A 132 -1.29 -7.95 5.97
C GLN A 132 -2.43 -7.78 6.98
N VAL A 133 -2.43 -6.68 7.76
CA VAL A 133 -3.55 -6.37 8.66
C VAL A 133 -4.79 -6.01 7.85
N GLU A 134 -4.66 -5.22 6.79
CA GLU A 134 -5.78 -4.86 5.92
C GLU A 134 -6.47 -6.09 5.30
N TYR A 135 -5.70 -7.03 4.75
CA TYR A 135 -6.23 -8.29 4.21
C TYR A 135 -6.88 -9.15 5.30
N ALA A 136 -6.32 -9.17 6.51
CA ALA A 136 -6.93 -9.87 7.64
C ALA A 136 -8.29 -9.25 7.99
N LEU A 137 -8.39 -7.92 8.11
CA LEU A 137 -9.65 -7.23 8.39
C LEU A 137 -10.67 -7.43 7.27
N LYS A 138 -10.24 -7.40 6.00
CA LYS A 138 -11.11 -7.69 4.85
C LYS A 138 -11.68 -9.11 4.93
N LYS A 139 -10.86 -10.10 5.28
CA LYS A 139 -11.32 -11.49 5.50
C LYS A 139 -12.29 -11.60 6.67
N VAL A 140 -12.09 -10.84 7.75
CA VAL A 140 -13.05 -10.77 8.87
C VAL A 140 -14.38 -10.21 8.40
N TYR A 141 -14.36 -9.10 7.66
CA TYR A 141 -15.56 -8.48 7.09
C TYR A 141 -16.31 -9.44 6.16
N ASP A 142 -15.60 -10.10 5.23
CA ASP A 142 -16.21 -11.03 4.29
C ASP A 142 -16.82 -12.25 5.01
N LYS A 143 -16.21 -12.74 6.09
CA LYS A 143 -16.79 -13.80 6.94
C LYS A 143 -18.09 -13.37 7.61
N ILE A 144 -18.14 -12.15 8.16
CA ILE A 144 -19.35 -11.60 8.80
C ILE A 144 -20.47 -11.44 7.76
N LYS A 145 -20.13 -10.96 6.55
CA LYS A 145 -21.08 -10.85 5.45
C LYS A 145 -21.66 -12.21 5.03
N ILE A 146 -20.83 -13.25 4.95
CA ILE A 146 -21.29 -14.62 4.66
C ILE A 146 -22.24 -15.14 5.76
N LYS A 147 -21.95 -14.86 7.04
CA LYS A 147 -22.87 -15.22 8.15
C LYS A 147 -24.23 -14.51 8.00
N GLU A 148 -24.21 -13.22 7.67
CA GLU A 148 -25.42 -12.43 7.41
C GLU A 148 -26.24 -12.97 6.24
N GLU A 149 -25.59 -13.29 5.11
CA GLU A 149 -26.24 -13.89 3.93
C GLU A 149 -26.88 -15.25 4.24
N LYS A 150 -26.30 -16.00 5.18
CA LYS A 150 -26.84 -17.28 5.68
C LYS A 150 -27.89 -17.14 6.78
N GLN A 151 -28.23 -15.90 7.16
CA GLN A 151 -29.17 -15.61 8.26
C GLN A 151 -28.71 -16.16 9.62
N GLU A 152 -27.40 -16.28 9.83
CA GLU A 152 -26.81 -16.62 11.14
C GLU A 152 -26.86 -15.40 12.08
N ILE A 153 -26.99 -15.63 13.38
CA ILE A 153 -27.02 -14.55 14.38
C ILE A 153 -25.63 -13.93 14.50
N LEU A 154 -25.54 -12.62 14.27
CA LEU A 154 -24.32 -11.84 14.47
C LEU A 154 -24.20 -11.37 15.92
N LEU A 155 -22.98 -11.39 16.45
CA LEU A 155 -22.66 -10.82 17.76
C LEU A 155 -22.67 -9.29 17.69
N GLN A 156 -22.98 -8.62 18.80
CA GLN A 156 -22.99 -7.14 18.85
C GLN A 156 -21.66 -6.52 18.40
N LYS A 157 -20.53 -7.09 18.84
CA LYS A 157 -19.20 -6.63 18.45
C LYS A 157 -18.89 -6.89 16.96
N GLU A 158 -19.49 -7.91 16.32
CA GLU A 158 -19.38 -8.13 14.87
C GLU A 158 -20.15 -7.06 14.08
N LEU A 159 -21.34 -6.66 14.55
CA LEU A 159 -22.11 -5.57 13.96
C LEU A 159 -21.35 -4.25 14.02
N VAL A 160 -20.82 -3.90 15.20
CA VAL A 160 -20.02 -2.68 15.39
C VAL A 160 -18.77 -2.69 14.51
N PHE A 161 -18.09 -3.82 14.35
CA PHE A 161 -16.97 -3.94 13.41
C PHE A 161 -17.41 -3.67 11.97
N LYS A 162 -18.49 -4.33 11.52
CA LYS A 162 -19.00 -4.20 10.16
C LYS A 162 -19.36 -2.74 9.83
N GLU A 163 -20.11 -2.09 10.71
CA GLU A 163 -20.51 -0.68 10.56
C GLU A 163 -19.30 0.24 10.45
N ASN A 164 -18.33 0.12 11.37
CA ASN A 164 -17.10 0.92 11.33
C ASN A 164 -16.29 0.67 10.05
N TYR A 165 -16.16 -0.60 9.64
CA TYR A 165 -15.42 -0.95 8.43
C TYR A 165 -16.07 -0.38 7.17
N GLU A 166 -17.40 -0.46 7.05
CA GLU A 166 -18.16 0.12 5.94
C GLU A 166 -18.12 1.64 5.94
N GLU A 167 -18.20 2.28 7.11
CA GLU A 167 -18.07 3.73 7.25
C GLU A 167 -16.70 4.21 6.79
N ILE A 168 -15.62 3.57 7.27
CA ILE A 168 -14.25 3.95 6.92
C ILE A 168 -14.03 3.75 5.41
N THR A 169 -14.43 2.61 4.85
CA THR A 169 -14.13 2.26 3.44
C THR A 169 -15.15 2.79 2.41
N LYS A 170 -16.07 3.67 2.84
CA LYS A 170 -17.19 4.17 2.01
C LYS A 170 -17.96 3.01 1.32
N ASN A 171 -18.25 1.94 2.06
CA ASN A 171 -18.81 0.66 1.60
C ASN A 171 -17.89 -0.13 0.64
N CYS A 172 -16.63 -0.36 1.05
CA CYS A 172 -15.62 -1.06 0.24
C CYS A 172 -15.30 -0.41 -1.12
N LYS A 173 -15.59 0.89 -1.29
CA LYS A 173 -15.21 1.63 -2.50
C LYS A 173 -13.73 1.99 -2.47
N ASP A 174 -13.28 2.44 -1.30
CA ASP A 174 -11.93 2.91 -1.09
C ASP A 174 -11.10 1.79 -0.43
N VAL A 175 -9.81 1.76 -0.77
CA VAL A 175 -8.86 0.89 -0.10
C VAL A 175 -8.70 1.37 1.36
N LEU A 176 -8.57 0.45 2.32
CA LEU A 176 -8.72 0.81 3.75
C LEU A 176 -7.70 1.86 4.18
N HIS A 177 -6.43 1.69 3.78
CA HIS A 177 -5.38 2.64 4.15
C HIS A 177 -5.54 3.98 3.44
N GLU A 178 -6.07 4.04 2.21
CA GLU A 178 -6.35 5.31 1.53
C GLU A 178 -7.41 6.11 2.30
N ALA A 179 -8.51 5.46 2.68
CA ALA A 179 -9.58 6.11 3.43
C ALA A 179 -9.15 6.52 4.85
N ILE A 180 -8.33 5.72 5.54
CA ILE A 180 -7.73 6.13 6.82
C ILE A 180 -6.80 7.33 6.58
N GLY A 181 -6.02 7.33 5.50
CA GLY A 181 -5.11 8.42 5.15
C GLY A 181 -5.82 9.76 5.01
N GLU A 182 -6.96 9.78 4.33
CA GLU A 182 -7.83 10.96 4.19
C GLU A 182 -8.29 11.49 5.56
N ASN A 183 -8.86 10.62 6.41
CA ASN A 183 -9.30 10.98 7.76
C ASN A 183 -8.15 11.53 8.63
N LEU A 184 -6.97 10.92 8.53
CA LEU A 184 -5.79 11.35 9.28
C LEU A 184 -5.21 12.66 8.77
N LEU A 185 -5.31 12.93 7.47
CA LEU A 185 -4.94 14.21 6.91
C LEU A 185 -5.84 15.31 7.48
N GLU A 186 -7.15 15.09 7.53
CA GLU A 186 -8.07 16.05 8.14
C GLU A 186 -7.74 16.30 9.62
N LEU A 187 -7.55 15.24 10.40
CA LEU A 187 -7.17 15.36 11.82
C LEU A 187 -5.84 16.09 12.01
N LEU A 188 -4.86 15.82 11.14
CA LEU A 188 -3.55 16.48 11.17
C LEU A 188 -3.68 17.99 10.96
N PHE A 189 -4.44 18.42 9.95
CA PHE A 189 -4.56 19.84 9.61
C PHE A 189 -5.52 20.61 10.51
N ASP A 190 -6.67 20.01 10.85
CA ASP A 190 -7.74 20.70 11.57
C ASP A 190 -7.50 20.76 13.08
N TYR A 191 -6.65 19.87 13.60
CA TYR A 191 -6.39 19.76 15.02
C TYR A 191 -4.91 19.89 15.35
N GLU A 192 -4.10 18.90 14.98
CA GLU A 192 -2.73 18.81 15.49
C GLU A 192 -1.82 19.96 15.00
N LEU A 193 -1.88 20.33 13.72
CA LEU A 193 -1.12 21.47 13.20
C LEU A 193 -1.70 22.81 13.63
N ASP A 194 -3.03 22.91 13.79
CA ASP A 194 -3.68 24.15 14.23
C ASP A 194 -3.28 24.53 15.67
N GLU A 195 -3.06 23.54 16.54
CA GLU A 195 -2.54 23.74 17.90
C GLU A 195 -1.08 24.22 17.93
N LEU A 196 -0.27 23.85 16.93
CA LEU A 196 1.15 24.21 16.84
C LEU A 196 1.40 25.59 16.22
N VAL A 197 0.39 26.18 15.58
CA VAL A 197 0.51 27.44 14.85
C VAL A 197 -0.20 28.58 15.58
N PHE A 198 0.56 29.59 15.99
CA PHE A 198 0.05 30.71 16.78
C PHE A 198 -0.39 31.92 15.94
N LYS A 199 0.14 32.10 14.73
CA LYS A 199 -0.18 33.25 13.88
C LYS A 199 -1.34 32.96 12.95
N THR A 200 -2.33 33.85 12.90
CA THR A 200 -3.53 33.71 12.05
C THR A 200 -3.19 33.50 10.57
N GLN A 201 -2.20 34.23 10.05
CA GLN A 201 -1.80 34.11 8.64
C GLN A 201 -1.23 32.72 8.31
N GLU A 202 -0.52 32.09 9.25
CA GLU A 202 0.01 30.73 9.09
C GLU A 202 -1.13 29.69 9.10
N LYS A 203 -2.20 29.93 9.87
CA LYS A 203 -3.41 29.08 9.87
C LYS A 203 -4.14 29.11 8.52
N ASP A 204 -4.25 30.28 7.90
CA ASP A 204 -4.88 30.38 6.57
C ASP A 204 -4.07 29.62 5.51
N TYR A 205 -2.73 29.67 5.58
CA TYR A 205 -1.88 28.86 4.72
C TYR A 205 -2.09 27.35 4.94
N LEU A 206 -2.22 26.90 6.19
CA LEU A 206 -2.52 25.50 6.48
C LEU A 206 -3.86 25.05 5.88
N LYS A 207 -4.91 25.88 5.98
CA LYS A 207 -6.22 25.60 5.35
C LYS A 207 -6.11 25.51 3.84
N LEU A 208 -5.39 26.42 3.20
CA LEU A 208 -5.17 26.38 1.75
C LEU A 208 -4.42 25.11 1.33
N ILE A 209 -3.35 24.76 2.04
CA ILE A 209 -2.57 23.55 1.76
C ILE A 209 -3.40 22.29 1.99
N LYS A 210 -4.22 22.23 3.05
CA LYS A 210 -5.16 21.13 3.30
C LYS A 210 -6.08 20.95 2.10
N LYS A 211 -6.77 22.02 1.67
CA LYS A 211 -7.70 21.97 0.54
C LYS A 211 -7.04 21.51 -0.75
N LEU A 212 -5.85 22.05 -1.06
CA LEU A 212 -5.10 21.62 -2.24
C LEU A 212 -4.64 20.16 -2.14
N SER A 213 -4.25 19.69 -0.94
CA SER A 213 -3.84 18.30 -0.73
C SER A 213 -4.99 17.33 -0.97
N LEU A 214 -6.19 17.65 -0.48
CA LEU A 214 -7.41 16.85 -0.72
C LEU A 214 -7.76 16.81 -2.21
N LEU A 215 -7.73 17.94 -2.91
CA LEU A 215 -8.00 17.97 -4.37
C LEU A 215 -7.01 17.12 -5.17
N ILE A 216 -5.74 17.05 -4.75
CA ILE A 216 -4.74 16.17 -5.36
C ILE A 216 -5.02 14.70 -5.04
N LEU A 217 -5.32 14.35 -3.80
CA LEU A 217 -5.57 12.97 -3.38
C LEU A 217 -6.85 12.39 -4.01
N GLU A 218 -7.89 13.21 -4.14
CA GLU A 218 -9.19 12.83 -4.70
C GLU A 218 -9.26 12.95 -6.23
N GLU A 219 -8.16 13.35 -6.90
CA GLU A 219 -8.09 13.54 -8.35
C GLU A 219 -9.21 14.46 -8.92
N ILE A 220 -9.55 15.54 -8.21
CA ILE A 220 -10.68 16.41 -8.55
C ILE A 220 -10.27 17.48 -9.59
N THR A 221 -11.14 17.73 -10.57
CA THR A 221 -11.06 18.94 -11.40
C THR A 221 -11.79 20.11 -10.73
N TYR A 222 -11.12 21.25 -10.59
CA TYR A 222 -11.68 22.46 -9.96
C TYR A 222 -11.22 23.73 -10.69
N GLU A 223 -12.16 24.61 -11.05
CA GLU A 223 -11.91 25.85 -11.83
C GLU A 223 -11.02 25.60 -13.06
N ASP A 224 -11.43 24.64 -13.89
CA ASP A 224 -10.73 24.19 -15.11
C ASP A 224 -9.32 23.59 -14.89
N PHE A 225 -8.89 23.43 -13.64
CA PHE A 225 -7.64 22.76 -13.30
C PHE A 225 -7.89 21.33 -12.85
N ASP A 226 -7.38 20.36 -13.60
CA ASP A 226 -7.42 18.95 -13.24
C ASP A 226 -6.26 18.62 -12.28
N PHE A 227 -6.55 18.40 -10.99
CA PHE A 227 -5.53 18.10 -9.99
C PHE A 227 -4.94 16.69 -10.13
N LYS A 228 -5.53 15.82 -10.97
CA LYS A 228 -4.98 14.50 -11.28
C LYS A 228 -3.54 14.55 -11.78
N VAL A 229 -3.19 15.56 -12.60
CA VAL A 229 -1.81 15.73 -13.09
C VAL A 229 -0.80 15.88 -11.95
N LEU A 230 -1.22 16.42 -10.80
CA LEU A 230 -0.38 16.53 -9.61
C LEU A 230 -0.32 15.21 -8.83
N HIS A 231 -1.41 14.44 -8.84
CA HIS A 231 -1.47 13.10 -8.25
C HIS A 231 -0.50 12.14 -8.94
N GLU A 232 -0.34 12.24 -10.27
CA GLU A 232 0.52 11.38 -11.09
C GLU A 232 2.01 11.41 -10.67
N PHE A 233 2.46 12.49 -10.01
CA PHE A 233 3.81 12.56 -9.44
C PHE A 233 4.03 11.61 -8.25
N ILE A 234 2.95 11.13 -7.65
CA ILE A 234 2.96 10.32 -6.42
C ILE A 234 2.48 8.91 -6.73
N ASN A 235 1.44 8.76 -7.57
CA ASN A 235 0.90 7.48 -7.99
C ASN A 235 0.58 7.48 -9.50
N SER A 236 1.37 6.74 -10.28
CA SER A 236 1.18 6.52 -11.71
C SER A 236 1.95 5.27 -12.17
N THR A 237 2.37 5.17 -13.44
CA THR A 237 3.26 4.07 -13.86
C THR A 237 4.70 4.31 -13.41
N VAL A 238 5.14 5.57 -13.48
CA VAL A 238 6.45 6.08 -13.06
C VAL A 238 6.20 7.26 -12.14
N ASP A 239 6.31 7.02 -10.84
CA ASP A 239 5.98 7.98 -9.80
C ASP A 239 7.05 8.00 -8.70
N ALA A 240 6.94 8.96 -7.77
CA ALA A 240 7.93 9.12 -6.72
C ALA A 240 7.89 7.97 -5.69
N ASP A 241 6.71 7.41 -5.44
CA ASP A 241 6.50 6.29 -4.52
C ASP A 241 7.32 5.07 -4.97
N ARG A 242 7.09 4.63 -6.21
CA ARG A 242 7.80 3.50 -6.83
C ARG A 242 9.28 3.74 -6.96
N LEU A 243 9.68 4.92 -7.39
CA LEU A 243 11.10 5.26 -7.47
C LEU A 243 11.77 5.17 -6.09
N ASP A 244 11.07 5.49 -5.00
CA ASP A 244 11.63 5.30 -3.66
C ASP A 244 11.67 3.82 -3.24
N TYR A 245 10.51 3.15 -3.15
CA TYR A 245 10.45 1.82 -2.55
C TYR A 245 11.21 0.78 -3.37
N ILE A 246 11.21 0.88 -4.71
CA ILE A 246 11.93 -0.08 -5.55
C ILE A 246 13.41 -0.03 -5.22
N ASN A 247 14.00 1.17 -5.08
CA ASN A 247 15.42 1.28 -4.74
C ASN A 247 15.68 0.79 -3.33
N ARG A 248 14.89 1.33 -2.40
CA ARG A 248 15.06 1.14 -0.97
C ARG A 248 14.96 -0.34 -0.60
N ASP A 249 13.95 -1.03 -1.10
CA ASP A 249 13.69 -2.42 -0.75
C ASP A 249 14.62 -3.39 -1.49
N MET A 250 15.05 -3.05 -2.71
CA MET A 250 16.13 -3.80 -3.39
C MET A 250 17.46 -3.69 -2.62
N LEU A 251 17.81 -2.48 -2.16
CA LEU A 251 18.99 -2.27 -1.32
C LEU A 251 18.85 -2.98 0.03
N ALA A 252 17.73 -2.79 0.72
CA ALA A 252 17.48 -3.37 2.04
C ALA A 252 17.36 -4.90 2.00
N SER A 253 16.91 -5.49 0.90
CA SER A 253 16.87 -6.95 0.73
C SER A 253 18.24 -7.56 0.39
N GLY A 254 19.21 -6.75 -0.02
CA GLY A 254 20.47 -7.21 -0.58
C GLY A 254 20.34 -7.79 -1.99
N TYR A 255 19.14 -7.78 -2.59
CA TYR A 255 18.90 -8.23 -3.96
C TYR A 255 19.21 -7.08 -4.94
N ILE A 256 20.50 -6.77 -5.08
CA ILE A 256 20.99 -5.69 -5.93
C ILE A 256 21.22 -6.23 -7.35
N THR A 257 20.40 -5.82 -8.31
CA THR A 257 20.50 -6.25 -9.72
C THR A 257 21.30 -5.33 -10.62
N GLY A 258 21.78 -4.20 -10.08
CA GLY A 258 22.58 -3.22 -10.82
C GLY A 258 22.56 -1.85 -10.13
N PRO A 259 23.46 -0.93 -10.52
CA PRO A 259 23.38 0.45 -10.10
C PRO A 259 22.15 1.10 -10.75
N ASN A 260 21.37 1.84 -9.96
CA ASN A 260 20.21 2.57 -10.48
C ASN A 260 20.21 4.00 -9.94
N ASP A 261 20.17 4.96 -10.86
CA ASP A 261 20.03 6.38 -10.56
C ASP A 261 18.60 6.82 -10.86
N HIS A 262 17.68 6.59 -9.92
CA HIS A 262 16.30 7.04 -10.06
C HIS A 262 16.17 8.57 -10.16
N ILE A 263 17.16 9.33 -9.68
CA ILE A 263 17.18 10.79 -9.87
C ILE A 263 17.32 11.10 -11.37
N ARG A 264 18.01 10.25 -12.15
CA ARG A 264 18.05 10.37 -13.61
C ARG A 264 16.65 10.32 -14.23
N ILE A 265 15.79 9.39 -13.80
CA ILE A 265 14.40 9.31 -14.28
C ILE A 265 13.64 10.60 -13.95
N THR A 266 13.79 11.12 -12.72
CA THR A 266 13.13 12.39 -12.34
C THR A 266 13.59 13.58 -13.19
N LYS A 267 14.82 13.56 -13.74
CA LYS A 267 15.33 14.61 -14.64
C LYS A 267 14.71 14.57 -16.03
N GLN A 268 14.13 13.44 -16.42
CA GLN A 268 13.51 13.23 -17.72
C GLN A 268 12.01 13.51 -17.71
N ALA A 269 11.44 13.76 -16.53
CA ALA A 269 10.04 14.16 -16.39
C ALA A 269 9.78 15.46 -17.16
N VAL A 270 8.64 15.53 -17.84
CA VAL A 270 8.21 16.67 -18.66
C VAL A 270 6.71 16.85 -18.55
N LEU A 271 6.27 18.09 -18.32
CA LEU A 271 4.86 18.44 -18.36
C LEU A 271 4.46 18.76 -19.80
N VAL A 272 3.49 18.02 -20.34
CA VAL A 272 3.00 18.18 -21.70
C VAL A 272 1.55 18.65 -21.66
N GLN A 273 1.19 19.60 -22.52
CA GLN A 273 -0.20 19.99 -22.74
C GLN A 273 -0.69 19.39 -24.07
N LYS A 274 -1.78 18.62 -24.01
CA LYS A 274 -2.49 18.14 -25.20
C LYS A 274 -3.94 18.57 -25.08
N GLU A 275 -4.41 19.32 -26.07
CA GLU A 275 -5.70 20.02 -26.02
C GLU A 275 -5.77 20.91 -24.76
N ASP A 276 -6.81 20.75 -23.94
CA ASP A 276 -7.01 21.52 -22.71
C ASP A 276 -6.55 20.76 -21.45
N LYS A 277 -5.81 19.66 -21.60
CA LYS A 277 -5.34 18.83 -20.48
C LYS A 277 -3.82 18.80 -20.36
N PHE A 278 -3.36 18.68 -19.12
CA PHE A 278 -1.95 18.52 -18.78
C PHE A 278 -1.66 17.07 -18.39
N TYR A 279 -0.49 16.58 -18.81
CA TYR A 279 -0.05 15.22 -18.53
C TYR A 279 1.38 15.24 -18.00
N LEU A 280 1.65 14.41 -16.98
CA LEU A 280 3.01 14.06 -16.64
C LEU A 280 3.51 12.99 -17.63
N SER A 281 4.60 13.29 -18.33
CA SER A 281 5.28 12.37 -19.24
C SER A 281 6.78 12.36 -18.96
N PHE A 282 7.52 11.55 -19.72
CA PHE A 282 8.97 11.44 -19.66
C PHE A 282 9.53 11.43 -21.08
N PHE A 283 10.70 12.04 -21.28
CA PHE A 283 11.36 12.00 -22.59
C PHE A 283 11.63 10.55 -23.03
N ASP A 284 11.40 10.23 -24.30
CA ASP A 284 11.60 8.91 -24.89
C ASP A 284 13.03 8.38 -24.76
N MET A 285 14.04 9.27 -24.74
CA MET A 285 15.44 8.95 -24.45
C MET A 285 15.63 8.28 -23.08
N SER A 286 14.68 8.43 -22.17
CA SER A 286 14.68 7.78 -20.85
C SER A 286 14.07 6.38 -20.83
N LEU A 287 13.60 5.88 -21.99
CA LEU A 287 12.94 4.58 -22.12
C LEU A 287 13.75 3.46 -21.45
N ILE A 288 15.06 3.41 -21.67
CA ILE A 288 15.93 2.37 -21.09
C ILE A 288 15.92 2.42 -19.55
N ASP A 289 15.95 3.62 -18.96
CA ASP A 289 15.92 3.77 -17.50
C ASP A 289 14.55 3.37 -16.93
N ILE A 290 13.46 3.74 -17.62
CA ILE A 290 12.09 3.36 -17.24
C ILE A 290 11.89 1.85 -17.37
N GLU A 291 12.37 1.24 -18.45
CA GLU A 291 12.30 -0.22 -18.62
C GLU A 291 13.06 -0.92 -17.49
N HIS A 292 14.26 -0.44 -17.16
CA HIS A 292 15.06 -1.00 -16.08
C HIS A 292 14.34 -0.89 -14.72
N MET A 293 13.74 0.26 -14.41
CA MET A 293 12.97 0.45 -13.18
C MET A 293 11.79 -0.53 -13.09
N LEU A 294 11.03 -0.70 -14.18
CA LEU A 294 9.90 -1.63 -14.25
C LEU A 294 10.34 -3.10 -14.15
N GLU A 295 11.49 -3.47 -14.72
CA GLU A 295 12.10 -4.80 -14.54
C GLU A 295 12.56 -5.03 -13.09
N MET A 296 13.15 -4.02 -12.45
CA MET A 296 13.50 -4.08 -11.03
C MET A 296 12.28 -4.27 -10.15
N ARG A 297 11.20 -3.51 -10.40
CA ARG A 297 9.91 -3.71 -9.72
C ARG A 297 9.43 -5.15 -9.86
N PHE A 298 9.38 -5.66 -11.09
CA PHE A 298 8.96 -7.04 -11.35
C PHE A 298 9.80 -8.05 -10.56
N ASN A 299 11.12 -7.88 -10.52
CA ASN A 299 12.01 -8.76 -9.77
C ASN A 299 11.84 -8.63 -8.25
N LEU A 300 11.66 -7.42 -7.73
CA LEU A 300 11.38 -7.15 -6.31
C LEU A 300 10.14 -7.95 -5.86
N TYR A 301 9.03 -7.82 -6.59
CA TYR A 301 7.82 -8.57 -6.28
C TYR A 301 8.06 -10.08 -6.40
N LYS A 302 8.62 -10.54 -7.52
CA LYS A 302 8.78 -11.98 -7.80
C LYS A 302 9.74 -12.70 -6.85
N LYS A 303 10.83 -12.05 -6.42
CA LYS A 303 11.94 -12.71 -5.70
C LYS A 303 12.00 -12.36 -4.23
N VAL A 304 11.59 -11.15 -3.86
CA VAL A 304 11.59 -10.67 -2.48
C VAL A 304 10.19 -10.81 -1.91
N ILE A 305 9.22 -9.99 -2.36
CA ILE A 305 7.89 -9.87 -1.73
C ILE A 305 7.13 -11.21 -1.75
N PHE A 306 7.03 -11.88 -2.90
CA PHE A 306 6.35 -13.19 -3.02
C PHE A 306 7.27 -14.40 -2.79
N ASN A 307 8.39 -14.20 -2.08
CA ASN A 307 9.20 -15.32 -1.64
C ASN A 307 8.37 -16.23 -0.71
N HIS A 308 8.48 -17.55 -0.87
CA HIS A 308 7.77 -18.52 -0.02
C HIS A 308 7.97 -18.32 1.50
N GLY A 309 9.10 -17.75 1.93
CA GLY A 309 9.38 -17.45 3.33
C GLY A 309 8.56 -16.26 3.84
N ILE A 310 8.55 -15.15 3.10
CA ILE A 310 7.76 -13.95 3.43
C ILE A 310 6.27 -14.25 3.31
N ALA A 311 5.85 -14.89 2.21
CA ALA A 311 4.48 -15.30 2.00
C ALA A 311 3.95 -16.21 3.13
N LYS A 312 4.82 -16.97 3.79
CA LYS A 312 4.46 -17.75 4.97
C LYS A 312 4.21 -16.86 6.17
N THR A 313 5.16 -15.99 6.51
CA THR A 313 5.02 -15.10 7.67
C THR A 313 3.83 -14.17 7.53
N ASP A 314 3.54 -13.70 6.31
CA ASP A 314 2.39 -12.87 6.00
C ASP A 314 1.06 -13.62 6.23
N SER A 315 0.95 -14.84 5.70
CA SER A 315 -0.23 -15.69 5.91
C SER A 315 -0.47 -16.00 7.40
N LEU A 316 0.59 -16.28 8.14
CA LEU A 316 0.49 -16.55 9.59
C LEU A 316 0.13 -15.30 10.39
N LEU A 317 0.64 -14.14 10.01
CA LEU A 317 0.27 -12.86 10.60
C LEU A 317 -1.21 -12.56 10.35
N GLU A 318 -1.69 -12.73 9.12
CA GLU A 318 -3.10 -12.58 8.78
C GLU A 318 -3.99 -13.50 9.64
N ASN A 319 -3.57 -14.74 9.86
CA ASN A 319 -4.29 -15.70 10.70
C ASN A 319 -4.31 -15.28 12.18
N VAL A 320 -3.18 -14.77 12.71
CA VAL A 320 -3.09 -14.26 14.10
C VAL A 320 -4.03 -13.07 14.30
N VAL A 321 -4.09 -12.13 13.36
CA VAL A 321 -4.98 -10.96 13.44
C VAL A 321 -6.45 -11.39 13.38
N GLN A 322 -6.82 -12.29 12.45
CA GLN A 322 -8.17 -12.84 12.37
C GLN A 322 -8.57 -13.57 13.66
N TYR A 323 -7.66 -14.32 14.27
CA TYR A 323 -7.89 -14.99 15.54
C TYR A 323 -8.17 -14.02 16.67
N LEU A 324 -7.37 -12.96 16.80
CA LEU A 324 -7.58 -11.94 17.82
C LEU A 324 -8.91 -11.22 17.63
N ALA A 325 -9.27 -10.88 16.39
CA ALA A 325 -10.58 -10.29 16.09
C ALA A 325 -11.72 -11.23 16.49
N THR A 326 -11.62 -12.52 16.16
CA THR A 326 -12.61 -13.54 16.53
C THR A 326 -12.76 -13.64 18.04
N LYS A 327 -11.65 -13.72 18.79
CA LYS A 327 -11.68 -13.78 20.25
C LYS A 327 -12.22 -12.50 20.89
N TYR A 328 -11.97 -11.35 20.28
CA TYR A 328 -12.58 -10.09 20.71
C TYR A 328 -14.11 -10.09 20.54
N PHE A 329 -14.62 -10.66 19.45
CA PHE A 329 -16.06 -10.77 19.23
C PHE A 329 -16.74 -11.74 20.19
N GLU A 330 -16.07 -12.86 20.50
CA GLU A 330 -16.55 -13.90 21.42
C GLU A 330 -16.53 -13.46 22.90
N ASP A 331 -15.67 -12.51 23.28
CA ASP A 331 -15.57 -12.06 24.67
C ASP A 331 -16.76 -11.16 25.04
N GLU A 332 -17.53 -11.56 26.06
CA GLU A 332 -18.64 -10.78 26.59
C GLU A 332 -18.20 -9.66 27.54
N LYS A 333 -16.91 -9.61 27.92
CA LYS A 333 -16.38 -8.54 28.78
C LYS A 333 -16.20 -7.25 27.98
N ASP A 334 -16.73 -6.17 28.52
CA ASP A 334 -16.64 -4.81 27.95
C ASP A 334 -15.51 -3.96 28.59
N GLU A 335 -14.73 -4.50 29.52
CA GLU A 335 -13.80 -3.74 30.38
C GLU A 335 -12.32 -3.74 29.94
N GLU A 336 -11.99 -4.05 28.69
CA GLU A 336 -10.62 -3.81 28.22
C GLU A 336 -10.44 -2.34 27.80
N LYS A 337 -9.40 -1.69 28.36
CA LYS A 337 -8.91 -0.41 27.82
C LYS A 337 -8.69 -0.58 26.31
N LEU A 338 -9.13 0.39 25.51
CA LEU A 338 -8.97 0.36 24.04
C LEU A 338 -7.52 0.08 23.62
N SER A 339 -6.54 0.61 24.36
CA SER A 339 -5.11 0.37 24.16
C SER A 339 -4.68 -1.10 24.26
N ASN A 340 -5.49 -1.94 24.90
CA ASN A 340 -5.24 -3.37 25.06
C ASN A 340 -6.14 -4.23 24.16
N SER A 341 -6.98 -3.59 23.33
CA SER A 341 -7.96 -4.28 22.50
C SER A 341 -7.59 -4.20 21.04
N ILE A 342 -7.65 -5.35 20.34
CA ILE A 342 -7.45 -5.41 18.88
C ILE A 342 -8.44 -4.51 18.12
N SER A 343 -9.56 -4.14 18.74
CA SER A 343 -10.56 -3.25 18.14
C SER A 343 -10.06 -1.86 17.81
N MET A 344 -8.93 -1.43 18.36
CA MET A 344 -8.27 -0.17 18.00
C MET A 344 -7.95 -0.09 16.49
N LEU A 345 -7.84 -1.23 15.80
CA LEU A 345 -7.67 -1.29 14.34
C LEU A 345 -8.84 -0.70 13.54
N TRP A 346 -10.05 -0.68 14.11
CA TRP A 346 -11.27 -0.19 13.44
C TRP A 346 -12.09 0.80 14.28
N ASN A 347 -11.79 0.94 15.57
CA ASN A 347 -12.51 1.80 16.51
C ASN A 347 -11.58 2.90 17.08
N PHE A 348 -10.89 3.62 16.20
CA PHE A 348 -9.99 4.71 16.58
C PHE A 348 -10.67 6.09 16.59
N LYS A 349 -11.83 6.23 15.94
CA LYS A 349 -12.60 7.48 15.92
C LYS A 349 -13.12 7.81 17.33
N ASN A 350 -13.05 9.09 17.71
CA ASN A 350 -13.58 9.56 18.98
C ASN A 350 -14.19 10.95 18.83
N GLN A 351 -15.24 11.26 19.60
CA GLN A 351 -15.79 12.62 19.66
C GLN A 351 -14.76 13.63 20.18
N ASN A 352 -13.84 13.19 21.05
CA ASN A 352 -12.74 14.01 21.53
C ASN A 352 -11.50 13.81 20.64
N LYS A 353 -11.16 14.86 19.87
CA LYS A 353 -10.03 14.86 18.92
C LYS A 353 -8.66 14.59 19.55
N GLN A 354 -8.43 15.05 20.78
CA GLN A 354 -7.21 14.71 21.50
C GLN A 354 -7.11 13.21 21.78
N LYS A 355 -8.21 12.58 22.24
CA LYS A 355 -8.26 11.13 22.50
C LYS A 355 -8.11 10.31 21.22
N GLU A 356 -8.74 10.76 20.14
CA GLU A 356 -8.59 10.17 18.80
C GLU A 356 -7.11 10.21 18.38
N LEU A 357 -6.46 11.37 18.50
CA LEU A 357 -5.04 11.55 18.18
C LEU A 357 -4.11 10.67 19.05
N ASP A 358 -4.37 10.59 20.35
CA ASP A 358 -3.62 9.74 21.27
C ASP A 358 -3.77 8.25 20.88
N THR A 359 -4.98 7.81 20.51
CA THR A 359 -5.25 6.45 20.04
C THR A 359 -4.48 6.14 18.75
N ILE A 360 -4.54 7.05 17.77
CA ILE A 360 -3.81 6.92 16.50
C ILE A 360 -2.30 6.88 16.73
N SER A 361 -1.78 7.66 17.67
CA SER A 361 -0.35 7.67 17.98
C SER A 361 0.17 6.33 18.53
N MET A 362 -0.71 5.54 19.15
CA MET A 362 -0.42 4.19 19.65
C MET A 362 -0.58 3.10 18.60
N LEU A 363 -1.18 3.42 17.45
CA LEU A 363 -1.51 2.47 16.38
C LEU A 363 -0.26 2.14 15.54
N ASP A 364 0.67 1.41 16.16
CA ASP A 364 1.93 0.96 15.57
C ASP A 364 2.20 -0.55 15.77
N GLU A 365 3.32 -1.05 15.25
CA GLU A 365 3.68 -2.46 15.38
C GLU A 365 4.05 -2.87 16.81
N ASN A 366 4.60 -1.95 17.61
CA ASN A 366 4.99 -2.27 18.99
C ASN A 366 3.74 -2.60 19.83
N TRP A 367 2.68 -1.82 19.64
CA TRP A 367 1.38 -2.07 20.25
C TRP A 367 0.84 -3.43 19.81
N LEU A 368 0.76 -3.69 18.51
CA LEU A 368 0.17 -4.93 18.01
C LEU A 368 0.98 -6.17 18.42
N ILE A 369 2.31 -6.08 18.42
CA ILE A 369 3.20 -7.13 18.96
C ILE A 369 2.96 -7.36 20.45
N SER A 370 2.65 -6.32 21.21
CA SER A 370 2.35 -6.47 22.65
C SER A 370 1.06 -7.27 22.85
N LEU A 371 0.02 -7.01 22.04
CA LEU A 371 -1.19 -7.84 22.04
C LEU A 371 -0.89 -9.29 21.67
N PHE A 372 -0.06 -9.51 20.66
CA PHE A 372 0.34 -10.85 20.24
C PHE A 372 1.05 -11.59 21.37
N LYS A 373 1.97 -10.92 22.08
CA LYS A 373 2.69 -11.50 23.22
C LYS A 373 1.76 -11.86 24.37
N ASN A 374 0.85 -10.96 24.76
CA ASN A 374 -0.10 -11.22 25.83
C ASN A 374 -0.92 -12.47 25.51
N ARG A 375 -1.53 -12.52 24.32
CA ARG A 375 -2.34 -13.67 23.93
C ARG A 375 -1.52 -14.96 23.81
N TYR A 376 -0.30 -14.87 23.31
CA TYR A 376 0.62 -16.02 23.27
C TYR A 376 0.88 -16.60 24.67
N PHE A 377 1.13 -15.76 25.67
CA PHE A 377 1.35 -16.21 27.04
C PHE A 377 0.07 -16.71 27.72
N ASP A 378 -1.09 -16.13 27.41
CA ASP A 378 -2.39 -16.63 27.89
C ASP A 378 -2.68 -18.05 27.39
N ILE A 379 -2.38 -18.33 26.12
CA ILE A 379 -2.52 -19.68 25.56
C ILE A 379 -1.51 -20.62 26.22
N LYS A 380 -0.24 -20.19 26.30
CA LYS A 380 0.86 -21.02 26.81
C LYS A 380 0.71 -21.39 28.29
N SER A 381 0.01 -20.59 29.08
CA SER A 381 -0.19 -20.82 30.52
C SER A 381 -1.35 -21.76 30.85
N LYS A 382 -2.19 -22.12 29.86
CA LYS A 382 -3.27 -23.10 30.06
C LYS A 382 -2.70 -24.48 30.40
N GLU A 383 -3.33 -25.15 31.37
CA GLU A 383 -2.97 -26.52 31.75
C GLU A 383 -3.25 -27.53 30.63
N THR A 384 -4.32 -27.31 29.86
CA THR A 384 -4.71 -28.13 28.72
C THR A 384 -4.93 -27.25 27.50
N LEU A 385 -4.33 -27.64 26.37
CA LEU A 385 -4.43 -26.91 25.11
C LEU A 385 -5.47 -27.58 24.20
N THR A 386 -6.42 -26.79 23.73
CA THR A 386 -7.32 -27.23 22.65
C THR A 386 -6.58 -27.32 21.31
N LYS A 387 -7.19 -27.97 20.31
CA LYS A 387 -6.70 -27.97 18.92
C LYS A 387 -6.45 -26.55 18.39
N GLU A 388 -7.37 -25.63 18.67
CA GLU A 388 -7.26 -24.22 18.27
C GLU A 388 -6.07 -23.54 18.98
N ASP A 389 -5.93 -23.76 20.28
CA ASP A 389 -4.81 -23.23 21.08
C ASP A 389 -3.46 -23.68 20.51
N MET A 390 -3.31 -24.97 20.17
CA MET A 390 -2.07 -25.49 19.59
C MET A 390 -1.75 -24.86 18.23
N LYS A 391 -2.74 -24.74 17.34
CA LYS A 391 -2.58 -24.10 16.03
C LYS A 391 -2.08 -22.67 16.17
N TYR A 392 -2.75 -21.86 16.99
CA TYR A 392 -2.37 -20.46 17.14
C TYR A 392 -1.11 -20.25 17.97
N LEU A 393 -0.80 -21.13 18.93
CA LEU A 393 0.50 -21.14 19.60
C LEU A 393 1.63 -21.26 18.56
N TYR A 394 1.49 -22.15 17.57
CA TYR A 394 2.47 -22.29 16.49
C TYR A 394 2.51 -21.06 15.57
N CYS A 395 1.36 -20.47 15.23
CA CYS A 395 1.32 -19.22 14.46
C CYS A 395 2.03 -18.08 15.19
N PHE A 396 1.74 -17.88 16.48
CA PHE A 396 2.40 -16.87 17.31
C PHE A 396 3.90 -17.11 17.40
N GLU A 397 4.35 -18.36 17.57
CA GLU A 397 5.78 -18.66 17.65
C GLU A 397 6.55 -18.33 16.37
N GLU A 398 5.94 -18.48 15.20
CA GLU A 398 6.50 -18.03 13.93
C GLU A 398 6.50 -16.50 13.81
N VAL A 399 5.35 -15.87 14.07
CA VAL A 399 5.17 -14.42 13.91
C VAL A 399 6.04 -13.62 14.89
N LEU A 400 6.17 -14.07 16.14
CA LEU A 400 6.91 -13.35 17.18
C LEU A 400 8.40 -13.70 17.21
N PHE A 401 8.76 -14.96 16.91
CA PHE A 401 10.11 -15.46 17.16
C PHE A 401 10.77 -16.10 15.93
N GLY A 402 10.08 -16.19 14.79
CA GLY A 402 10.63 -16.81 13.58
C GLY A 402 10.86 -18.31 13.72
N LYS A 403 10.16 -19.01 14.64
CA LYS A 403 10.26 -20.48 14.74
C LYS A 403 9.78 -21.13 13.44
N GLN A 404 10.31 -22.31 13.11
CA GLN A 404 9.93 -23.05 11.90
C GLN A 404 8.93 -24.17 12.23
N ARG A 405 7.70 -23.79 12.58
CA ARG A 405 6.57 -24.70 12.82
C ARG A 405 5.92 -25.15 11.52
N PHE A 406 5.69 -24.22 10.60
CA PHE A 406 5.07 -24.43 9.31
C PHE A 406 6.12 -24.49 8.19
N ARG A 407 5.95 -25.44 7.28
CA ARG A 407 6.84 -25.69 6.14
C ARG A 407 6.03 -25.77 4.86
N SER A 408 6.56 -25.22 3.78
CA SER A 408 5.94 -25.39 2.47
C SER A 408 6.42 -26.68 1.82
N PRO A 409 5.53 -27.44 1.14
CA PRO A 409 5.94 -28.59 0.34
C PRO A 409 6.69 -28.20 -0.94
N TRP A 410 6.56 -26.95 -1.40
CA TRP A 410 7.23 -26.44 -2.60
C TRP A 410 7.68 -24.99 -2.43
N LYS A 411 8.75 -24.61 -3.12
CA LYS A 411 9.31 -23.25 -3.11
C LYS A 411 9.26 -22.57 -4.46
N ASN A 412 9.01 -23.33 -5.52
CA ASN A 412 9.01 -22.86 -6.89
C ASN A 412 8.06 -23.72 -7.74
N LEU A 413 7.80 -23.26 -8.97
CA LEU A 413 6.85 -23.90 -9.88
C LEU A 413 7.23 -25.34 -10.27
N ASN A 414 8.54 -25.64 -10.36
CA ASN A 414 8.99 -26.99 -10.67
C ASN A 414 8.72 -27.97 -9.51
N GLU A 415 9.02 -27.56 -8.29
CA GLU A 415 8.68 -28.33 -7.09
C GLU A 415 7.17 -28.50 -6.94
N PHE A 416 6.39 -27.47 -7.22
CA PHE A 416 4.92 -27.53 -7.23
C PHE A 416 4.40 -28.64 -8.15
N TYR A 417 4.84 -28.65 -9.41
CA TYR A 417 4.47 -29.70 -10.36
C TYR A 417 4.96 -31.09 -9.94
N LYS A 418 6.15 -31.18 -9.36
CA LYS A 418 6.71 -32.45 -8.89
C LYS A 418 5.92 -33.00 -7.70
N VAL A 419 5.58 -32.17 -6.72
CA VAL A 419 4.89 -32.60 -5.50
C VAL A 419 3.46 -33.03 -5.78
N LEU A 420 2.78 -32.34 -6.69
CA LEU A 420 1.41 -32.66 -7.10
C LEU A 420 1.35 -33.68 -8.25
N ASP A 421 2.47 -34.32 -8.58
CA ASP A 421 2.53 -35.41 -9.56
C ASP A 421 1.92 -35.01 -10.94
N PHE A 422 2.30 -33.82 -11.44
CA PHE A 422 1.94 -33.37 -12.79
C PHE A 422 2.79 -34.10 -13.83
N SER A 423 2.12 -34.73 -14.79
CA SER A 423 2.71 -35.29 -16.01
C SER A 423 3.25 -34.20 -16.92
N THR A 424 4.09 -34.57 -17.88
CA THR A 424 4.64 -33.64 -18.88
C THR A 424 3.54 -32.88 -19.64
N VAL A 425 2.49 -33.59 -20.07
CA VAL A 425 1.37 -32.99 -20.81
C VAL A 425 0.64 -31.95 -19.95
N GLU A 426 0.36 -32.26 -18.69
CA GLU A 426 -0.29 -31.33 -17.77
C GLU A 426 0.59 -30.12 -17.47
N ARG A 427 1.92 -30.29 -17.31
CA ARG A 427 2.84 -29.14 -17.15
C ARG A 427 2.81 -28.21 -18.35
N TYR A 428 2.73 -28.73 -19.57
CA TYR A 428 2.57 -27.91 -20.78
C TYR A 428 1.21 -27.24 -20.85
N LYS A 429 0.16 -27.89 -20.35
CA LYS A 429 -1.19 -27.31 -20.28
C LYS A 429 -1.27 -26.12 -19.32
N PHE A 430 -0.62 -26.24 -18.16
CA PHE A 430 -0.55 -25.18 -17.14
C PHE A 430 0.60 -24.20 -17.35
N ARG A 431 1.43 -24.42 -18.38
CA ARG A 431 2.44 -23.46 -18.77
C ARG A 431 1.71 -22.18 -19.10
N GLU A 432 2.14 -21.08 -18.48
CA GLU A 432 1.56 -19.76 -18.70
C GLU A 432 0.11 -19.57 -18.20
N SER A 433 -0.41 -20.48 -17.37
CA SER A 433 -1.78 -20.38 -16.83
C SER A 433 -1.85 -19.60 -15.51
N PHE A 434 -0.72 -19.47 -14.81
CA PHE A 434 -0.64 -18.77 -13.53
C PHE A 434 -0.22 -17.31 -13.72
N GLY A 435 -0.05 -16.54 -12.65
CA GLY A 435 0.27 -15.10 -12.72
C GLY A 435 -0.81 -14.24 -12.06
N TYR A 436 -1.26 -13.18 -12.74
CA TYR A 436 -2.35 -12.35 -12.22
C TYR A 436 -3.66 -13.14 -12.18
N ILE A 437 -4.26 -13.24 -10.99
CA ILE A 437 -5.51 -13.94 -10.75
C ILE A 437 -6.64 -12.91 -10.71
N THR A 438 -7.67 -13.08 -11.54
CA THR A 438 -8.86 -12.22 -11.53
C THR A 438 -9.64 -12.38 -10.22
N GLN A 439 -10.40 -11.36 -9.80
CA GLN A 439 -11.14 -11.41 -8.53
C GLN A 439 -12.05 -12.64 -8.41
N ASN A 440 -12.73 -13.02 -9.50
CA ASN A 440 -13.58 -14.23 -9.52
C ASN A 440 -12.75 -15.52 -9.29
N ARG A 441 -11.62 -15.69 -9.99
CA ARG A 441 -10.73 -16.84 -9.78
C ARG A 441 -10.10 -16.82 -8.39
N LEU A 442 -9.79 -15.65 -7.85
CA LEU A 442 -9.24 -15.48 -6.51
C LEU A 442 -10.25 -15.95 -5.45
N ASN A 443 -11.51 -15.53 -5.54
CA ASN A 443 -12.57 -15.96 -4.63
C ASN A 443 -12.80 -17.48 -4.70
N LYS A 444 -12.84 -18.06 -5.91
CA LYS A 444 -12.95 -19.51 -6.11
C LYS A 444 -11.78 -20.27 -5.49
N LEU A 445 -10.55 -19.80 -5.71
CA LEU A 445 -9.35 -20.42 -5.17
C LEU A 445 -9.29 -20.32 -3.64
N GLN A 446 -9.66 -19.17 -3.09
CA GLN A 446 -9.72 -18.96 -1.64
C GLN A 446 -10.73 -19.92 -0.99
N SER A 447 -11.95 -19.99 -1.52
CA SER A 447 -12.99 -20.92 -1.02
C SER A 447 -12.51 -22.37 -1.09
N ALA A 448 -11.90 -22.78 -2.20
CA ALA A 448 -11.44 -24.16 -2.36
C ALA A 448 -10.25 -24.50 -1.42
N LEU A 449 -9.35 -23.55 -1.16
CA LEU A 449 -8.27 -23.71 -0.18
C LEU A 449 -8.80 -23.76 1.26
N ASP A 450 -9.79 -22.93 1.60
CA ASP A 450 -10.45 -22.97 2.90
C ASP A 450 -11.15 -24.32 3.13
N ASP A 451 -11.84 -24.84 2.12
CA ASP A 451 -12.49 -26.16 2.19
C ASP A 451 -11.48 -27.31 2.26
N PHE A 452 -10.34 -27.20 1.55
CA PHE A 452 -9.23 -28.13 1.67
C PHE A 452 -8.71 -28.17 3.12
N ILE A 453 -8.49 -27.01 3.74
CA ILE A 453 -8.01 -26.92 5.12
C ILE A 453 -9.03 -27.52 6.08
N LYS A 454 -10.31 -27.15 5.98
CA LYS A 454 -11.38 -27.72 6.82
C LYS A 454 -11.47 -29.24 6.74
N LYS A 455 -11.27 -29.80 5.54
CA LYS A 455 -11.33 -31.25 5.28
C LYS A 455 -10.18 -32.02 5.92
N TYR A 456 -8.99 -31.42 5.98
CA TYR A 456 -7.75 -32.13 6.29
C TYR A 456 -7.08 -31.73 7.61
N GLU A 457 -7.46 -30.62 8.25
CA GLU A 457 -6.96 -30.29 9.58
C GLU A 457 -7.49 -31.28 10.63
N ASP A 458 -6.60 -31.90 11.39
CA ASP A 458 -6.89 -32.81 12.51
C ASP A 458 -6.32 -32.26 13.83
N GLU A 459 -6.23 -33.05 14.89
CA GLU A 459 -5.72 -32.59 16.21
C GLU A 459 -4.26 -32.11 16.17
N ASP A 460 -3.44 -32.65 15.27
CA ASP A 460 -1.99 -32.40 15.20
C ASP A 460 -1.54 -31.86 13.84
N LEU A 461 -2.44 -31.74 12.86
CA LEU A 461 -2.16 -31.28 11.50
C LEU A 461 -2.86 -29.95 11.25
N PHE A 462 -2.06 -28.92 11.07
CA PHE A 462 -2.50 -27.56 10.81
C PHE A 462 -1.99 -27.07 9.47
N PHE A 463 -2.77 -26.20 8.85
CA PHE A 463 -2.44 -25.58 7.57
C PHE A 463 -2.57 -24.05 7.62
N ALA A 464 -1.82 -23.42 6.74
CA ALA A 464 -1.97 -22.03 6.33
C ALA A 464 -1.69 -21.94 4.82
N TYR A 465 -2.17 -20.90 4.15
CA TYR A 465 -1.89 -20.70 2.73
C TYR A 465 -1.77 -19.22 2.38
N GLN A 466 -1.02 -18.96 1.31
CA GLN A 466 -0.95 -17.65 0.67
C GLN A 466 -1.21 -17.80 -0.82
N ILE A 467 -2.18 -17.05 -1.34
CA ILE A 467 -2.39 -16.93 -2.79
C ILE A 467 -1.36 -15.93 -3.34
N VAL A 468 -0.73 -16.27 -4.46
CA VAL A 468 0.26 -15.41 -5.12
C VAL A 468 -0.38 -14.81 -6.36
N SER A 469 -0.66 -13.50 -6.29
CA SER A 469 -1.18 -12.72 -7.41
C SER A 469 -0.60 -11.32 -7.33
N PHE A 470 -0.08 -10.81 -8.44
CA PHE A 470 0.38 -9.42 -8.52
C PHE A 470 0.15 -8.80 -9.88
N SER A 471 0.00 -7.48 -9.88
CA SER A 471 -0.17 -6.68 -11.08
C SER A 471 1.18 -6.15 -11.58
N LEU A 472 1.31 -6.02 -12.90
CA LEU A 472 2.50 -5.45 -13.53
C LEU A 472 2.71 -3.97 -13.18
N GLY A 473 1.65 -3.28 -12.77
CA GLY A 473 1.69 -1.85 -12.43
C GLY A 473 1.96 -0.93 -13.64
N ILE A 474 1.83 -1.42 -14.87
CA ILE A 474 2.03 -0.60 -16.08
C ILE A 474 0.65 -0.22 -16.62
N SER A 475 0.30 1.08 -16.59
CA SER A 475 -0.95 1.58 -17.13
C SER A 475 -1.00 1.39 -18.64
N LYS A 476 -2.17 1.05 -19.19
CA LYS A 476 -2.33 0.92 -20.65
C LYS A 476 -2.00 2.22 -21.38
N ASP A 477 -2.34 3.32 -20.74
CA ASP A 477 -2.23 4.68 -21.24
C ASP A 477 -0.97 5.38 -20.72
N PHE A 478 0.15 4.66 -20.64
CA PHE A 478 1.44 5.25 -20.29
C PHE A 478 2.16 5.70 -21.57
N TYR A 479 2.44 7.00 -21.65
CA TYR A 479 3.03 7.65 -22.81
C TYR A 479 4.39 8.26 -22.46
N LEU A 480 5.31 8.23 -23.42
CA LEU A 480 6.56 9.00 -23.44
C LEU A 480 6.42 10.19 -24.39
N TYR A 481 7.33 11.14 -24.30
CA TYR A 481 7.36 12.34 -25.13
C TYR A 481 8.64 12.39 -25.96
N ASP A 482 8.53 12.49 -27.29
CA ASP A 482 9.69 12.53 -28.20
C ASP A 482 10.17 13.98 -28.49
N GLY A 483 9.45 14.97 -27.99
CA GLY A 483 9.68 16.39 -28.28
C GLY A 483 8.58 17.05 -29.10
N ASP A 484 7.73 16.25 -29.76
CA ASP A 484 6.61 16.72 -30.57
C ASP A 484 5.29 16.07 -30.12
N GLU A 485 5.24 14.76 -29.92
CA GLU A 485 4.03 13.99 -29.63
C GLU A 485 4.18 13.02 -28.44
N LEU A 486 3.04 12.54 -27.94
CA LEU A 486 2.97 11.51 -26.91
C LEU A 486 2.92 10.12 -27.57
N ILE A 487 3.93 9.30 -27.30
CA ILE A 487 4.09 7.95 -27.87
C ILE A 487 3.72 6.91 -26.80
N ASN A 488 2.82 5.98 -27.09
CA ASN A 488 2.51 4.92 -26.13
C ASN A 488 3.72 4.00 -25.94
N ILE A 489 4.03 3.62 -24.69
CA ILE A 489 5.16 2.73 -24.41
C ILE A 489 5.11 1.42 -25.21
N ASP A 490 3.91 0.87 -25.46
CA ASP A 490 3.75 -0.39 -26.18
C ASP A 490 4.11 -0.29 -27.68
N GLU A 491 4.19 0.92 -28.25
CA GLU A 491 4.62 1.15 -29.64
C GLU A 491 6.14 1.01 -29.81
N ILE A 492 6.89 1.38 -28.76
CA ILE A 492 8.37 1.48 -28.80
C ILE A 492 9.07 0.51 -27.86
N SER A 493 8.33 -0.24 -27.04
CA SER A 493 8.86 -1.23 -26.10
C SER A 493 8.06 -2.52 -26.08
N THR A 494 8.77 -3.65 -26.06
CA THR A 494 8.18 -4.98 -25.85
C THR A 494 8.09 -5.37 -24.37
N LEU A 495 8.54 -4.51 -23.45
CA LEU A 495 8.70 -4.83 -22.03
C LEU A 495 7.42 -5.36 -21.40
N ARG A 496 6.29 -4.67 -21.58
CA ARG A 496 5.00 -5.08 -20.99
C ARG A 496 4.64 -6.50 -21.41
N LYS A 497 4.81 -6.83 -22.69
CA LYS A 497 4.56 -8.18 -23.22
C LYS A 497 5.52 -9.21 -22.60
N ARG A 498 6.82 -8.88 -22.49
CA ARG A 498 7.83 -9.75 -21.86
C ARG A 498 7.51 -10.02 -20.39
N LEU A 499 7.22 -8.97 -19.61
CA LEU A 499 6.91 -9.09 -18.18
C LEU A 499 5.60 -9.85 -17.95
N LYS A 500 4.55 -9.57 -18.75
CA LYS A 500 3.28 -10.30 -18.68
C LYS A 500 3.47 -11.79 -18.91
N HIS A 501 4.30 -12.18 -19.87
CA HIS A 501 4.60 -13.58 -20.13
C HIS A 501 5.45 -14.20 -19.01
N SER A 502 6.48 -13.50 -18.51
CA SER A 502 7.33 -13.94 -17.40
C SER A 502 6.57 -14.10 -16.08
N MET A 503 5.56 -13.26 -15.85
CA MET A 503 4.67 -13.32 -14.69
C MET A 503 3.84 -14.60 -14.66
N ARG A 504 3.58 -15.21 -15.83
CA ARG A 504 2.73 -16.41 -15.86
C ARG A 504 3.42 -17.69 -15.39
N ASN A 505 4.74 -17.63 -15.24
CA ASN A 505 5.56 -18.71 -14.71
C ASN A 505 5.81 -18.51 -13.21
N THR A 506 4.74 -18.38 -12.44
CA THR A 506 4.75 -18.29 -10.97
C THR A 506 3.89 -19.39 -10.36
N VAL A 507 4.17 -19.70 -9.10
CA VAL A 507 3.31 -20.59 -8.31
C VAL A 507 1.99 -19.85 -8.03
N PRO A 508 0.81 -20.47 -8.18
CA PRO A 508 -0.47 -19.79 -7.94
C PRO A 508 -0.78 -19.59 -6.44
N PHE A 509 -0.27 -20.47 -5.58
CA PHE A 509 -0.38 -20.37 -4.13
C PHE A 509 0.69 -21.21 -3.43
N TYR A 510 1.01 -20.82 -2.20
CA TYR A 510 1.76 -21.66 -1.27
C TYR A 510 0.81 -22.22 -0.23
N ILE A 511 0.97 -23.52 0.07
CA ILE A 511 0.40 -24.12 1.27
C ILE A 511 1.52 -24.40 2.26
N TYR A 512 1.23 -24.25 3.54
CA TYR A 512 2.14 -24.51 4.64
C TYR A 512 1.50 -25.47 5.62
N SER A 513 2.27 -26.43 6.10
CA SER A 513 1.81 -27.40 7.09
C SER A 513 2.83 -27.55 8.20
N ASN A 514 2.34 -27.84 9.41
CA ASN A 514 3.22 -28.20 10.53
C ASN A 514 3.81 -29.62 10.40
N LYS A 515 3.26 -30.47 9.53
CA LYS A 515 3.82 -31.78 9.17
C LYS A 515 4.48 -31.72 7.79
N LYS A 516 5.52 -32.54 7.57
CA LYS A 516 6.36 -32.45 6.37
C LYS A 516 5.74 -33.02 5.09
N ILE A 517 4.72 -33.89 5.17
CA ILE A 517 4.31 -34.73 4.05
C ILE A 517 2.81 -34.58 3.80
N LEU A 518 2.45 -34.21 2.56
CA LEU A 518 1.09 -34.31 2.06
C LEU A 518 0.78 -35.76 1.67
N SER A 519 -0.38 -36.26 2.08
CA SER A 519 -0.87 -37.58 1.66
C SER A 519 -1.18 -37.60 0.14
N ALA A 520 -1.23 -38.81 -0.45
CA ALA A 520 -1.59 -38.97 -1.86
C ALA A 520 -2.96 -38.36 -2.19
N LYS A 521 -3.93 -38.50 -1.27
CA LYS A 521 -5.27 -37.93 -1.40
C LYS A 521 -5.26 -36.40 -1.38
N MET A 522 -4.48 -35.79 -0.48
CA MET A 522 -4.32 -34.33 -0.42
C MET A 522 -3.74 -33.79 -1.73
N LYS A 523 -2.71 -34.43 -2.28
CA LYS A 523 -2.11 -34.04 -3.56
C LYS A 523 -3.11 -34.10 -4.70
N MET A 524 -3.90 -35.18 -4.76
CA MET A 524 -4.93 -35.36 -5.78
C MET A 524 -6.02 -34.27 -5.68
N ASP A 525 -6.50 -33.97 -4.48
CA ASP A 525 -7.50 -32.92 -4.27
C ASP A 525 -6.98 -31.52 -4.68
N LEU A 526 -5.75 -31.18 -4.29
CA LEU A 526 -5.11 -29.92 -4.69
C LEU A 526 -4.93 -29.83 -6.20
N LYS A 527 -4.57 -30.95 -6.84
CA LYS A 527 -4.45 -31.02 -8.30
C LYS A 527 -5.81 -30.82 -8.95
N LEU A 528 -6.85 -31.56 -8.58
CA LEU A 528 -8.20 -31.43 -9.15
C LEU A 528 -8.76 -30.01 -8.98
N MET A 529 -8.53 -29.39 -7.82
CA MET A 529 -8.89 -27.99 -7.57
C MET A 529 -8.28 -27.04 -8.62
N LEU A 530 -7.02 -27.23 -9.00
CA LEU A 530 -6.36 -26.39 -10.00
C LEU A 530 -6.99 -26.53 -11.38
N PHE A 531 -7.33 -27.76 -11.79
CA PHE A 531 -8.02 -28.02 -13.05
C PHE A 531 -9.37 -27.30 -13.06
N ASN A 532 -10.18 -27.47 -12.01
CA ASN A 532 -11.50 -26.83 -11.94
C ASN A 532 -11.47 -25.29 -12.01
N ILE A 533 -10.35 -24.63 -11.65
CA ILE A 533 -10.27 -23.16 -11.56
C ILE A 533 -9.54 -22.54 -12.75
N PHE A 534 -8.52 -23.21 -13.28
CA PHE A 534 -7.58 -22.63 -14.26
C PHE A 534 -7.59 -23.33 -15.62
N GLU A 535 -8.37 -24.40 -15.81
CA GLU A 535 -8.47 -25.12 -17.09
C GLU A 535 -9.33 -24.40 -18.14
N ASP A 536 -10.14 -23.42 -17.72
CA ASP A 536 -10.96 -22.55 -18.58
C ASP A 536 -10.16 -21.54 -19.41
#